data_AF-A0A9P3AUT3-F1
#
_entry.id   AF-A0A9P3AUT3-F1
#
_cell.length_a   1.000
_cell.length_b   1.000
_cell.length_c   1.000
_cell.angle_alpha   90.00
_cell.angle_beta   90.00
_cell.angle_gamma   90.00
#
_symmetry.space_group_name_H-M   'P 1'
#
loop_
_entity.id
_entity.type
_entity.pdbx_description
1 polymer ?
#
loop_
_entity_poly.entity_id
_entity_poly.type
_entity_poly.pdbx_seq_one_letter_code
_entity_poly.pdbx_strand_id
1 'polypeptide(L)'
;MACDIDGVLTRGEIILLNSGEEIKIWNVRDGMGYNELLKMSPEIKTAWITGRRSFQVEKYAKDMSIDYLVQNCTSKVVALERILKENGFKTSEAAYIGDDIIDIPVLRVAGLSVCPIDGL
;
A
#
# COMPACT_ATOMS: atom_id res chain seq x y z
N MET A 1 3.74 -7.31 4.53
CA MET A 1 4.19 -6.00 4.01
C MET A 1 2.97 -5.20 3.56
N ALA A 2 2.77 -4.02 4.11
CA ALA A 2 1.71 -3.11 3.72
C ALA A 2 2.29 -1.78 3.21
N CYS A 3 1.58 -1.08 2.33
CA CYS A 3 1.96 0.27 1.93
C CYS A 3 0.76 1.15 1.56
N ASP A 4 0.97 2.46 1.63
CA ASP A 4 0.16 3.40 0.84
C ASP A 4 0.48 3.28 -0.65
N ILE A 5 -0.29 3.99 -1.47
CA ILE A 5 -0.18 4.02 -2.92
C ILE A 5 0.35 5.37 -3.38
N ASP A 6 -0.37 6.45 -3.09
CA ASP A 6 -0.06 7.77 -3.61
C ASP A 6 1.11 8.37 -2.84
N GLY A 7 2.24 8.63 -3.49
CA GLY A 7 3.48 9.07 -2.84
C GLY A 7 4.43 7.95 -2.42
N VAL A 8 3.95 6.69 -2.48
CA VAL A 8 4.77 5.49 -2.20
C VAL A 8 5.00 4.65 -3.47
N LEU A 9 3.93 4.13 -4.07
CA LEU A 9 3.98 3.35 -5.32
C LEU A 9 3.82 4.22 -6.57
N THR A 10 3.40 5.46 -6.36
CA THR A 10 3.35 6.53 -7.36
C THR A 10 4.15 7.70 -6.81
N ARG A 11 4.42 8.71 -7.65
CA ARG A 11 5.10 9.94 -7.20
C ARG A 11 4.13 10.99 -6.63
N GLY A 12 2.91 10.55 -6.25
CA GLY A 12 1.90 11.39 -5.59
C GLY A 12 1.05 12.24 -6.54
N GLU A 13 1.29 12.21 -7.86
CA GLU A 13 0.48 12.99 -8.80
C GLU A 13 -0.87 12.32 -9.11
N ILE A 14 -1.90 13.14 -9.28
CA ILE A 14 -3.22 12.73 -9.78
C ILE A 14 -3.45 13.45 -11.10
N ILE A 15 -3.52 12.69 -12.19
CA ILE A 15 -3.79 13.22 -13.53
C ILE A 15 -5.27 13.01 -13.84
N LEU A 16 -6.02 14.10 -13.95
CA LEU A 16 -7.44 14.09 -14.32
C LEU A 16 -7.59 14.46 -15.80
N LEU A 17 -8.32 13.64 -16.54
CA LEU A 17 -8.68 13.92 -17.93
C LEU A 17 -10.00 14.70 -18.00
N ASN A 18 -10.23 15.40 -19.11
CA ASN A 18 -11.51 16.09 -19.36
C ASN A 18 -12.71 15.12 -19.41
N SER A 19 -12.48 13.83 -19.64
CA SER A 19 -13.49 12.77 -19.56
C SER A 19 -13.92 12.44 -18.12
N GLY A 20 -13.19 12.94 -17.11
CA GLY A 20 -13.35 12.57 -15.71
C GLY A 20 -12.56 11.32 -15.31
N GLU A 21 -11.82 10.71 -16.22
CA GLU A 21 -10.94 9.58 -15.92
C GLU A 21 -9.67 10.03 -15.20
N GLU A 22 -9.12 9.15 -14.35
CA GLU A 22 -7.84 9.36 -13.68
C GLU A 22 -6.75 8.47 -14.30
N ILE A 23 -5.55 9.02 -14.51
CA ILE A 23 -4.37 8.25 -14.86
C ILE A 23 -3.49 8.10 -13.63
N LYS A 24 -3.00 6.89 -13.40
CA LYS A 24 -2.02 6.56 -12.35
C LYS A 24 -0.79 5.94 -12.99
N ILE A 25 0.39 6.45 -12.64
CA ILE A 25 1.68 6.02 -13.18
C ILE A 25 2.35 5.12 -12.14
N TRP A 26 2.77 3.93 -12.56
CA TRP A 26 3.39 2.91 -11.71
C TRP A 26 4.82 2.64 -12.16
N ASN A 27 5.68 2.20 -11.23
CA ASN A 27 7.05 1.83 -11.54
C ASN A 27 7.17 0.31 -11.76
N VAL A 28 7.69 -0.09 -12.91
CA VAL A 28 7.90 -1.51 -13.25
C VAL A 28 8.90 -2.20 -12.32
N ARG A 29 9.82 -1.45 -11.69
CA ARG A 29 10.80 -2.00 -10.74
C ARG A 29 10.12 -2.43 -9.44
N ASP A 30 9.14 -1.66 -8.96
CA ASP A 30 8.36 -2.01 -7.78
C ASP A 30 7.53 -3.27 -8.06
N GLY A 31 6.95 -3.36 -9.27
CA GLY A 31 6.28 -4.58 -9.73
C GLY A 31 7.21 -5.81 -9.71
N MET A 32 8.44 -5.68 -10.20
CA MET A 32 9.44 -6.76 -10.07
C MET A 32 9.74 -7.09 -8.61
N GLY A 33 9.88 -6.09 -7.74
CA GLY A 33 10.10 -6.28 -6.30
C GLY A 33 9.00 -7.11 -5.63
N TYR A 34 7.73 -6.80 -5.90
CA TYR A 34 6.59 -7.58 -5.40
C TYR A 34 6.62 -9.02 -5.92
N ASN A 35 6.88 -9.21 -7.21
CA ASN A 35 6.94 -10.55 -7.80
C ASN A 35 8.03 -11.41 -7.18
N GLU A 36 9.23 -10.84 -6.94
CA GLU A 36 10.32 -11.57 -6.29
C GLU A 36 10.01 -11.84 -4.81
N LEU A 37 9.40 -10.88 -4.10
CA LEU A 37 8.94 -11.07 -2.72
C LEU A 37 7.97 -12.25 -2.60
N LEU A 38 6.95 -12.31 -3.46
CA LEU A 38 5.95 -13.39 -3.44
C LEU A 38 6.56 -14.75 -3.80
N LYS A 39 7.58 -14.79 -4.66
CA LYS A 39 8.29 -16.03 -5.00
C LYS A 39 9.20 -16.52 -3.88
N MET A 40 9.97 -15.61 -3.27
CA MET A 40 11.00 -15.94 -2.29
C MET A 40 10.44 -16.15 -0.88
N SER A 41 9.31 -15.52 -0.57
CA SER A 41 8.70 -15.52 0.77
C SER A 41 7.17 -15.64 0.67
N PRO A 42 6.65 -16.80 0.21
CA PRO A 42 5.21 -17.02 0.01
C PRO A 42 4.36 -16.88 1.29
N GLU A 43 4.98 -16.93 2.47
CA GLU A 43 4.36 -16.68 3.76
C GLU A 43 4.08 -15.18 4.02
N ILE A 44 4.73 -14.27 3.29
CA ILE A 44 4.51 -12.83 3.45
C ILE A 44 3.19 -12.45 2.77
N LYS A 45 2.30 -11.85 3.57
CA LYS A 45 1.08 -11.21 3.07
C LYS A 45 1.31 -9.79 2.63
N THR A 46 0.75 -9.43 1.48
CA THR A 46 0.85 -8.10 0.87
C THR A 46 -0.45 -7.31 1.03
N ALA A 47 -0.36 -6.03 1.38
CA ALA A 47 -1.53 -5.17 1.54
C ALA A 47 -1.31 -3.76 0.97
N TRP A 48 -2.28 -3.24 0.22
CA TRP A 48 -2.33 -1.84 -0.17
C TRP A 48 -3.48 -1.15 0.57
N ILE A 49 -3.17 -0.07 1.28
CA ILE A 49 -4.12 0.65 2.13
C ILE A 49 -4.08 2.12 1.77
N THR A 50 -5.13 2.60 1.10
CA THR A 50 -5.22 3.98 0.61
C THR A 50 -6.52 4.66 1.03
N GLY A 51 -6.44 5.96 1.28
CA GLY A 51 -7.61 6.80 1.58
C GLY A 51 -8.49 7.07 0.35
N ARG A 52 -7.95 6.92 -0.86
CA ARG A 52 -8.67 7.11 -2.11
C ARG A 52 -9.28 5.79 -2.61
N ARG A 53 -10.20 5.90 -3.56
CA ARG A 53 -10.66 4.76 -4.35
C ARG A 53 -10.53 5.09 -5.83
N SER A 54 -9.92 4.19 -6.60
CA SER A 54 -9.92 4.29 -8.05
C SER A 54 -9.89 2.90 -8.71
N PHE A 55 -10.47 2.82 -9.89
CA PHE A 55 -10.48 1.59 -10.69
C PHE A 55 -9.07 1.15 -11.09
N GLN A 56 -8.17 2.11 -11.32
CA GLN A 56 -6.78 1.87 -11.71
C GLN A 56 -6.02 1.10 -10.62
N VAL A 57 -6.29 1.41 -9.35
CA VAL A 57 -5.72 0.67 -8.20
C VAL A 57 -6.28 -0.74 -8.13
N GLU A 58 -7.60 -0.91 -8.27
CA GLU A 58 -8.25 -2.25 -8.26
C GLU A 58 -7.65 -3.16 -9.33
N LYS A 59 -7.51 -2.65 -10.56
CA LYS A 59 -6.94 -3.38 -11.68
C LYS A 59 -5.47 -3.76 -11.42
N TYR A 60 -4.65 -2.80 -11.00
CA TYR A 60 -3.21 -3.05 -10.81
C TYR A 60 -2.93 -3.96 -9.61
N ALA A 61 -3.69 -3.85 -8.52
CA ALA A 61 -3.57 -4.75 -7.36
C ALA A 61 -3.86 -6.21 -7.76
N LYS A 62 -4.82 -6.43 -8.66
CA LYS A 62 -5.12 -7.74 -9.21
C LYS A 62 -3.98 -8.26 -10.09
N ASP A 63 -3.43 -7.43 -10.97
CA ASP A 63 -2.30 -7.80 -11.84
C ASP A 63 -1.06 -8.16 -11.00
N MET A 64 -0.88 -7.50 -9.85
CA MET A 64 0.21 -7.74 -8.89
C MET A 64 -0.08 -8.85 -7.87
N SER A 65 -1.25 -9.50 -7.93
CA SER A 65 -1.67 -10.55 -6.98
C SER A 65 -1.58 -10.12 -5.51
N ILE A 66 -1.95 -8.87 -5.20
CA ILE A 66 -1.95 -8.36 -3.82
C ILE A 66 -3.03 -9.07 -3.00
N ASP A 67 -2.67 -9.58 -1.81
CA ASP A 67 -3.60 -10.34 -0.96
C ASP A 67 -4.75 -9.45 -0.42
N TYR A 68 -4.43 -8.21 -0.03
CA TYR A 68 -5.39 -7.29 0.58
C TYR A 68 -5.35 -5.90 -0.08
N LEU A 69 -6.47 -5.50 -0.68
CA LEU A 69 -6.67 -4.12 -1.13
C LEU A 69 -7.72 -3.44 -0.26
N VAL A 70 -7.34 -2.35 0.42
CA VAL A 70 -8.23 -1.51 1.22
C VAL A 70 -8.24 -0.10 0.63
N GLN A 71 -9.37 0.29 0.05
CA GLN A 71 -9.60 1.62 -0.50
C GLN A 71 -10.65 2.38 0.31
N ASN A 72 -10.74 3.70 0.12
CA ASN A 72 -11.58 4.59 0.95
C ASN A 72 -11.28 4.42 2.46
N CYS A 73 -10.03 4.16 2.80
CA CYS A 73 -9.62 3.90 4.17
C CYS A 73 -9.49 5.20 4.97
N THR A 74 -10.36 5.40 5.95
CA THR A 74 -10.30 6.56 6.85
C THR A 74 -9.37 6.35 8.04
N SER A 75 -9.03 5.10 8.37
CA SER A 75 -8.10 4.75 9.44
C SER A 75 -7.21 3.58 9.01
N LYS A 76 -6.00 3.92 8.52
CA LYS A 76 -5.04 2.94 8.01
C LYS A 76 -4.53 2.01 9.11
N VAL A 77 -4.42 2.51 10.34
CA VAL A 77 -4.03 1.70 11.51
C VAL A 77 -5.06 0.60 11.81
N VAL A 78 -6.36 0.93 11.79
CA VAL A 78 -7.43 -0.06 12.01
C VAL A 78 -7.47 -1.08 10.88
N ALA A 79 -7.24 -0.65 9.64
CA ALA A 79 -7.18 -1.56 8.49
C ALA A 79 -6.01 -2.55 8.62
N LEU A 80 -4.81 -2.07 9.01
CA LEU A 80 -3.66 -2.93 9.23
C LEU A 80 -3.90 -3.92 10.38
N GLU A 81 -4.37 -3.45 11.53
CA GLU A 81 -4.66 -4.30 12.70
C GLU A 81 -5.68 -5.40 12.36
N ARG A 82 -6.70 -5.09 11.56
CA ARG A 82 -7.66 -6.09 11.09
C ARG A 82 -6.98 -7.18 10.26
N ILE A 83 -6.18 -6.79 9.27
CA ILE A 83 -5.45 -7.73 8.40
C ILE A 83 -4.51 -8.61 9.24
N LEU A 84 -3.77 -8.02 10.17
CA LEU A 84 -2.86 -8.76 11.04
C LEU A 84 -3.62 -9.78 11.90
N LYS A 85 -4.73 -9.35 12.52
CA LYS A 85 -5.57 -10.22 13.35
C LYS A 85 -6.17 -11.39 12.56
N GLU A 86 -6.66 -11.14 11.35
CA GLU A 86 -7.21 -12.18 10.46
C GLU A 86 -6.18 -13.27 10.11
N ASN A 87 -4.90 -12.91 10.08
CA ASN A 87 -3.80 -13.83 9.74
C ASN A 87 -3.00 -14.30 10.97
N GLY A 88 -3.35 -13.87 12.18
CA GLY A 88 -2.63 -14.23 13.41
C GLY A 88 -1.24 -13.58 13.56
N PHE A 89 -0.96 -12.49 12.84
CA PHE A 89 0.29 -11.74 12.96
C PHE A 89 0.25 -10.69 14.07
N LYS A 90 1.42 -10.35 14.60
CA LYS A 90 1.63 -9.22 15.52
C LYS A 90 1.99 -7.96 14.73
N THR A 91 1.74 -6.80 15.33
CA THR A 91 2.17 -5.52 14.76
C THR A 91 3.70 -5.43 14.60
N SER A 92 4.47 -6.06 15.49
CA SER A 92 5.93 -6.18 15.38
C SER A 92 6.41 -6.98 14.16
N GLU A 93 5.54 -7.78 13.54
CA GLU A 93 5.84 -8.55 12.33
C GLU A 93 5.38 -7.81 11.06
N ALA A 94 4.76 -6.64 11.22
CA ALA A 94 4.30 -5.81 10.10
C ALA A 94 5.40 -4.85 9.65
N ALA A 95 5.59 -4.78 8.34
CA ALA A 95 6.26 -3.66 7.68
C ALA A 95 5.22 -2.76 7.02
N TYR A 96 5.33 -1.44 7.22
CA TYR A 96 4.47 -0.44 6.58
C TYR A 96 5.30 0.65 5.89
N ILE A 97 4.96 0.99 4.65
CA ILE A 97 5.56 2.10 3.89
C ILE A 97 4.49 3.19 3.68
N GLY A 98 4.76 4.41 4.15
CA GLY A 98 3.87 5.57 4.01
C GLY A 98 4.67 6.85 3.84
N ASP A 99 4.07 7.88 3.26
CA ASP A 99 4.74 9.13 2.88
C ASP A 99 4.15 10.39 3.52
N ASP A 100 2.97 10.34 4.16
CA ASP A 100 2.32 11.56 4.69
C ASP A 100 1.87 11.39 6.16
N ILE A 101 1.46 12.49 6.78
CA ILE A 101 0.99 12.61 8.17
C ILE A 101 -0.12 11.60 8.48
N ILE A 102 -0.98 11.31 7.50
CA ILE A 102 -2.06 10.33 7.65
C ILE A 102 -1.55 8.90 7.90
N ASP A 103 -0.30 8.59 7.53
CA ASP A 103 0.36 7.31 7.77
C ASP A 103 1.03 7.23 9.14
N ILE A 104 1.28 8.36 9.82
CA ILE A 104 1.95 8.37 11.14
C ILE A 104 1.30 7.39 12.14
N PRO A 105 -0.04 7.33 12.29
CA PRO A 105 -0.66 6.39 13.23
C PRO A 105 -0.32 4.93 12.94
N VAL A 106 -0.25 4.53 11.66
CA VAL A 106 0.06 3.14 11.27
C VAL A 106 1.57 2.87 11.30
N LEU A 107 2.39 3.85 10.90
CA LEU A 107 3.85 3.80 11.02
C LEU A 107 4.30 3.73 12.49
N ARG A 108 3.54 4.26 13.45
CA ARG A 108 3.88 4.16 14.88
C ARG A 108 3.71 2.76 15.47
N VAL A 109 2.85 1.93 14.88
CA VAL A 109 2.55 0.59 15.42
C VAL A 109 3.25 -0.53 14.65
N ALA A 110 3.62 -0.31 13.39
CA ALA A 110 4.34 -1.30 12.59
C ALA A 110 5.73 -1.60 13.17
N GLY A 111 6.15 -2.87 13.11
CA GLY A 111 7.47 -3.31 13.56
C GLY A 111 8.61 -2.79 12.68
N LEU A 112 8.33 -2.56 11.39
CA LEU A 112 9.20 -1.84 10.47
C LEU A 112 8.43 -0.73 9.78
N SER A 113 8.91 0.49 9.93
CA SER A 113 8.29 1.68 9.36
C SER A 113 9.26 2.33 8.39
N VAL A 114 8.79 2.57 7.17
CA VAL A 114 9.61 3.10 6.07
C VAL A 114 8.90 4.31 5.49
N CYS A 115 9.66 5.36 5.23
CA CYS A 115 9.21 6.55 4.53
C CYS A 115 10.06 6.73 3.26
N PRO A 116 9.47 6.98 2.09
CA PRO A 116 10.20 7.44 0.92
C PRO A 116 11.04 8.70 1.21
N ILE A 117 12.06 8.95 0.42
CA ILE A 117 13.00 10.07 0.65
C ILE A 117 12.34 11.45 0.62
N ASP A 118 11.25 11.56 -0.14
CA ASP A 118 10.47 12.76 -0.37
C ASP A 118 9.12 12.76 0.37
N GLY A 119 8.93 11.86 1.34
CA GLY A 119 7.78 11.90 2.25
C GLY A 119 7.80 13.13 3.17
N LEU A 120 6.61 13.49 3.66
CA LEU A 120 6.32 14.65 4.51
C LEU A 120 6.48 14.36 6.01
#